data_AF-T1EHK2-F1
#
_entry.id   AF-T1EHK2-F1
#
_cell.length_a   1.000
_cell.length_b   1.000
_cell.length_c   1.000
_cell.angle_alpha   90.00
_cell.angle_beta   90.00
_cell.angle_gamma   90.00
#
_symmetry.space_group_name_H-M   'P 1'
#
loop_
_entity.id
_entity.type
_entity.pdbx_description
1 polymer ?
#
loop_
_entity_poly.entity_id
_entity_poly.type
_entity_poly.pdbx_seq_one_letter_code
_entity_poly.pdbx_strand_id
1 'polypeptide(L)' 'VGRSRFSDEVREVLEREFCRKEYVDDVDRERIENETGLNFGQIKSWFKKRRTKARKVEHETDIFDT' A
#
# COMPACT_ATOMS: atom_id res chain seq x y z
N VAL A 1 -1.82 4.82 -19.88
CA VAL A 1 -0.86 5.40 -18.92
C VAL A 1 -0.18 4.26 -18.17
N GLY A 2 1.16 4.22 -18.21
CA GLY A 2 1.96 3.07 -17.74
C GLY A 2 1.84 2.85 -16.23
N ARG A 3 1.96 1.59 -15.80
CA ARG A 3 2.00 1.19 -14.39
C ARG A 3 3.07 2.02 -13.67
N SER A 4 2.66 3.00 -12.88
CA SER A 4 3.58 3.80 -12.07
C SER A 4 4.36 2.85 -11.17
N ARG A 5 5.64 2.66 -11.48
CA ARG A 5 6.58 1.97 -10.60
C ARG A 5 6.99 3.00 -9.56
N PHE A 6 6.45 2.87 -8.35
CA PHE A 6 6.96 3.59 -7.19
C PHE A 6 8.46 3.28 -7.03
N SER A 7 9.25 4.26 -6.64
CA SER A 7 10.63 4.03 -6.20
C SER A 7 10.63 3.21 -4.91
N ASP A 8 11.74 2.52 -4.62
CA ASP A 8 11.83 1.67 -3.43
C ASP A 8 11.72 2.48 -2.13
N GLU A 9 12.25 3.70 -2.09
CA GLU A 9 12.09 4.64 -0.97
C GLU A 9 10.61 4.96 -0.68
N VAL A 10 9.82 5.22 -1.74
CA VAL A 10 8.37 5.45 -1.62
C VAL A 10 7.66 4.19 -1.12
N ARG A 11 8.11 3.00 -1.53
CA ARG A 11 7.54 1.73 -1.03
C ARG A 11 7.84 1.54 0.45
N GLU A 12 9.07 1.80 0.89
CA GLU A 12 9.45 1.70 2.30
C GLU A 12 8.59 2.60 3.19
N VAL A 13 8.37 3.85 2.78
CA VAL A 13 7.48 4.77 3.51
C VAL A 13 6.06 4.20 3.58
N LEU A 14 5.51 3.76 2.45
CA LEU A 14 4.15 3.21 2.41
C LEU A 14 4.01 1.93 3.24
N GLU A 15 5.00 1.04 3.23
CA GLU A 15 5.00 -0.18 4.05
C GLU A 15 5.19 0.11 5.54
N ARG A 16 6.05 1.07 5.89
CA ARG A 16 6.23 1.53 7.28
C ARG A 16 4.93 2.06 7.85
N GLU A 17 4.24 2.92 7.12
CA GLU A 17 2.95 3.47 7.56
C GLU A 17 1.85 2.40 7.55
N PHE A 18 1.85 1.48 6.58
CA PHE A 18 0.90 0.35 6.55
C PHE A 18 1.06 -0.58 7.77
N CYS A 19 2.29 -0.81 8.22
CA CYS A 19 2.59 -1.61 9.41
C CYS A 19 2.04 -0.95 10.70
N ARG A 20 2.01 0.39 10.73
CA ARG A 20 1.39 1.14 11.83
C ARG A 20 -0.13 1.15 11.74
N LYS A 21 -0.67 1.36 10.54
CA LYS A 21 -2.10 1.44 10.27
C LYS A 21 -2.43 0.87 8.88
N GLU A 22 -3.30 -0.13 8.84
CA GLU A 22 -3.77 -0.72 7.58
C GLU A 22 -4.69 0.20 6.75
N TYR A 23 -5.16 1.29 7.36
CA TYR A 23 -6.01 2.32 6.77
C TYR A 23 -5.37 3.69 7.01
N VAL A 24 -5.29 4.48 5.94
CA VAL A 24 -4.78 5.85 5.99
C VAL A 24 -5.93 6.80 6.33
N ASP A 25 -5.77 7.55 7.42
CA ASP A 25 -6.60 8.70 7.79
C ASP A 25 -6.14 9.97 7.05
N ASP A 26 -6.93 11.05 7.06
CA ASP A 26 -6.56 12.29 6.36
C ASP A 26 -5.26 12.94 6.87
N VAL A 27 -4.91 12.74 8.14
CA VAL A 27 -3.64 13.24 8.72
C VAL A 27 -2.45 12.42 8.22
N ASP A 28 -2.55 11.09 8.24
CA ASP A 28 -1.48 10.21 7.77
C ASP A 28 -1.30 10.32 6.26
N ARG A 29 -2.41 10.51 5.55
CA ARG A 29 -2.42 10.84 4.13
C ARG A 29 -1.57 12.07 3.86
N GLU A 30 -1.84 13.20 4.50
CA GLU A 30 -1.11 14.45 4.23
C GLU A 30 0.40 14.26 4.49
N ARG A 31 0.76 13.52 5.55
CA ARG A 31 2.16 13.17 5.82
C ARG A 31 2.77 12.33 4.70
N ILE A 32 2.08 11.30 4.22
CA ILE A 32 2.56 10.43 3.14
C ILE A 32 2.62 11.21 1.82
N GLU A 33 1.66 12.08 1.52
CA GLU A 33 1.68 12.95 0.34
C GLU A 33 2.90 13.88 0.37
N ASN A 34 3.22 14.47 1.52
CA ASN A 34 4.41 15.31 1.70
C ASN A 34 5.72 14.50 1.61
N GLU A 35 5.78 13.31 2.21
CA GLU A 35 7.01 12.50 2.28
C GLU A 35 7.32 11.78 0.96
N THR A 36 6.29 11.35 0.23
CA THR A 36 6.45 10.55 -1.00
C THR A 36 6.17 11.31 -2.28
N GLY A 37 5.59 12.51 -2.20
CA GLY A 37 5.13 13.29 -3.36
C GLY A 37 3.99 12.63 -4.14
N LEU A 38 3.36 11.59 -3.56
CA LEU A 38 2.25 10.90 -4.19
C LEU A 38 0.95 11.67 -4.02
N ASN A 39 0.06 11.54 -5.00
CA ASN A 39 -1.32 12.01 -4.85
C ASN A 39 -2.14 11.02 -4.03
N PHE A 40 -3.16 11.51 -3.36
CA PHE A 40 -4.13 10.72 -2.61
C PHE A 40 -4.66 9.49 -3.37
N GLY A 41 -5.02 9.66 -4.64
CA GLY A 41 -5.53 8.55 -5.45
C GLY A 41 -4.53 7.39 -5.57
N GLN A 42 -3.23 7.70 -5.62
CA GLN A 42 -2.15 6.73 -5.69
C GLN A 42 -1.96 6.04 -4.33
N ILE A 43 -1.95 6.80 -3.23
CA ILE A 43 -1.86 6.27 -1.86
C ILE A 43 -3.04 5.34 -1.58
N LYS A 44 -4.28 5.79 -1.79
CA LYS A 44 -5.49 4.98 -1.58
C LYS A 44 -5.48 3.70 -2.42
N SER A 45 -5.04 3.79 -3.67
CA SER A 45 -4.91 2.64 -4.57
C SER A 45 -3.83 1.67 -4.10
N TRP A 46 -2.71 2.17 -3.60
CA TRP A 46 -1.64 1.35 -3.04
C TRP A 46 -2.09 0.61 -1.79
N PHE A 47 -2.71 1.30 -0.83
CA PHE A 47 -3.25 0.69 0.40
C PHE A 47 -4.30 -0.38 0.09
N LYS A 48 -5.18 -0.11 -0.89
CA LYS A 48 -6.13 -1.12 -1.39
C LYS A 48 -5.41 -2.35 -1.96
N LYS A 49 -4.42 -2.15 -2.83
CA LYS A 49 -3.62 -3.25 -3.41
C LYS A 49 -2.84 -4.02 -2.34
N ARG A 50 -2.29 -3.34 -1.34
CA ARG A 50 -1.54 -3.96 -0.23
C ARG A 50 -2.43 -4.84 0.64
N ARG A 51 -3.64 -4.38 0.97
CA ARG A 51 -4.67 -5.20 1.65
C ARG A 51 -5.13 -6.37 0.79
N THR A 52 -5.33 -6.18 -0.52
CA THR A 52 -5.63 -7.31 -1.42
C THR A 52 -4.49 -8.32 -1.46
N LYS A 53 -3.23 -7.87 -1.45
CA LYS A 53 -2.06 -8.76 -1.37
C LYS A 53 -2.03 -9.51 -0.03
N ALA A 54 -2.27 -8.82 1.09
CA ALA A 54 -2.35 -9.45 2.41
C ALA A 54 -3.42 -10.55 2.44
N ARG A 55 -4.63 -10.28 1.94
CA ARG A 55 -5.72 -11.26 1.83
C ARG A 55 -5.46 -12.38 0.82
N LYS A 56 -4.74 -12.07 -0.27
CA LYS A 56 -4.34 -13.10 -1.25
C LYS A 56 -3.31 -14.06 -0.69
N VAL A 57 -2.40 -13.60 0.18
CA VAL A 57 -1.49 -14.50 0.88
C VAL A 57 -2.27 -15.51 1.72
N GLU A 58 -3.41 -15.13 2.31
CA GLU A 58 -4.27 -16.04 3.08
C GLU A 58 -5.05 -17.05 2.22
N HIS A 59 -5.29 -16.76 0.93
CA HIS A 59 -5.97 -17.68 0.00
C HIS A 59 -5.02 -18.47 -0.89
N GLU A 60 -3.79 -18.01 -1.11
CA GLU A 60 -2.75 -18.76 -1.83
C GLU A 60 -2.12 -19.84 -0.93
N THR A 61 -2.16 -19.67 0.40
CA THR A 61 -1.81 -20.74 1.35
C THR A 61 -2.88 -21.81 1.52
N ASP A 62 -4.05 -21.67 0.88
CA ASP A 62 -5.12 -22.68 0.88
C ASP A 62 -5.18 -23.48 -0.44
N ILE A 63 -4.49 -23.04 -1.50
CA ILE A 63 -4.44 -23.73 -2.81
C ILE A 63 -3.29 -24.77 -2.88
N PHE A 64 -2.57 -25.00 -1.78
CA PHE A 64 -1.57 -26.07 -1.64
C PHE A 64 -2.05 -27.27 -0.80
N ASP A 65 -3.36 -27.38 -0.52
CA ASP A 65 -4.00 -28.58 0.03
C ASP A 65 -5.35 -28.84 -0.67
N THR A 66 -5.31 -29.38 -1.90
CA THR A 66 -6.24 -30.36 -2.53
C THR A 66 -5.95 -30.48 -4.03
#